data_AF-A0A7K0TW04-F1
#
_entry.id   AF-A0A7K0TW04-F1
#
_cell.length_a   1.000
_cell.length_b   1.000
_cell.length_c   1.000
_cell.angle_alpha   90.00
_cell.angle_beta   90.00
_cell.angle_gamma   90.00
#
_symmetry.space_group_name_H-M   'P 1'
#
loop_
_entity.id
_entity.type
_entity.pdbx_description
1 polymer ?
#
loop_
_entity_poly.entity_id
_entity_poly.type
_entity_poly.pdbx_seq_one_letter_code
_entity_poly.pdbx_strand_id
1 'polypeptide(L)'
;MKSAPKALHIVLNGVAEDSRVLKMAWSLGNAGWDVLVCGSTPTGKVDKFSIGYANIERLQIKYVINQRLIAKLLRKSRRRLRKILET
;
A
#
# COMPACT_ATOMS: atom_id res chain seq x y z
N MET A 1 -8.71 29.15 17.81
CA MET A 1 -7.73 28.75 16.78
C MET A 1 -8.46 27.97 15.70
N LYS A 2 -8.28 28.29 14.41
CA LYS A 2 -8.75 27.43 13.31
C LYS A 2 -7.91 26.13 13.33
N SER A 3 -8.54 24.98 13.25
CA SER A 3 -7.83 23.70 13.10
C SER A 3 -7.07 23.69 11.78
N ALA A 4 -5.86 23.15 11.78
CA ALA A 4 -5.09 22.92 10.56
C ALA A 4 -5.91 22.07 9.57
N PRO A 5 -5.82 22.35 8.25
CA PRO A 5 -6.44 21.51 7.24
C PRO A 5 -5.81 20.10 7.28
N LYS A 6 -6.64 19.07 7.10
CA LYS A 6 -6.23 17.66 7.21
C LYS A 6 -6.14 17.00 5.84
N ALA A 7 -5.12 16.18 5.63
CA ALA A 7 -4.95 15.38 4.41
C ALA A 7 -4.67 13.92 4.75
N LEU A 8 -5.34 13.00 4.04
CA LEU A 8 -5.09 11.55 4.12
C LEU A 8 -4.60 11.05 2.76
N HIS A 9 -3.38 10.51 2.71
CA HIS A 9 -2.84 9.84 1.53
C HIS A 9 -3.00 8.33 1.68
N ILE A 10 -3.76 7.70 0.77
CA ILE A 10 -3.94 6.25 0.74
C ILE A 10 -3.06 5.67 -0.37
N VAL A 11 -2.13 4.81 0.00
CA VAL A 11 -1.15 4.20 -0.91
C VAL A 11 -1.43 2.71 -1.01
N LEU A 12 -1.82 2.27 -2.20
CA LEU A 12 -2.10 0.85 -2.46
C LEU A 12 -0.83 -0.01 -2.49
N ASN A 13 0.32 0.62 -2.73
CA ASN A 13 1.63 -0.03 -2.71
C ASN A 13 2.27 0.01 -1.32
N GLY A 14 3.40 -0.68 -1.18
CA GLY A 14 4.27 -0.52 -0.02
C GLY A 14 4.78 0.92 0.09
N VAL A 15 4.76 1.48 1.30
CA VAL A 15 5.39 2.79 1.57
C VAL A 15 6.84 2.54 2.02
N ALA A 16 7.77 2.87 1.13
CA ALA A 16 9.21 2.81 1.37
C ALA A 16 9.81 4.23 1.49
N GLU A 17 10.98 4.35 2.09
CA GLU A 17 11.59 5.62 2.50
C GLU A 17 11.80 6.65 1.37
N ASP A 18 11.95 6.23 0.11
CA ASP A 18 12.04 7.14 -1.06
C ASP A 18 10.75 7.18 -1.92
N SER A 19 9.60 6.92 -1.31
CA SER A 19 8.33 6.99 -2.04
C SER A 19 7.98 8.42 -2.42
N ARG A 20 7.56 8.67 -3.67
CA ARG A 20 7.10 10.00 -4.14
C ARG A 20 6.00 10.59 -3.25
N VAL A 21 5.15 9.74 -2.67
CA VAL A 21 4.08 10.14 -1.76
C VAL A 21 4.60 10.81 -0.48
N LEU A 22 5.80 10.43 -0.01
CA LEU A 22 6.43 11.02 1.19
C LEU A 22 6.92 12.43 0.90
N LYS A 23 7.44 12.69 -0.30
CA LYS A 23 7.84 14.04 -0.74
C LYS A 23 6.65 14.99 -0.77
N MET A 24 5.50 14.50 -1.26
CA MET A 24 4.25 15.27 -1.23
C MET A 24 3.73 15.49 0.19
N ALA A 25 3.72 14.45 1.02
CA ALA A 25 3.28 14.54 2.41
C ALA A 25 4.15 15.53 3.21
N TRP A 26 5.46 15.50 2.99
CA TRP A 26 6.40 16.43 3.61
C TRP A 26 6.13 17.88 3.18
N SER A 27 5.90 18.12 1.88
CA SER A 27 5.55 19.46 1.38
C SER A 27 4.25 20.00 2.00
N LEU A 28 3.20 19.17 2.09
CA LEU A 28 1.94 19.53 2.74
C LEU A 28 2.12 19.81 4.24
N GLY A 29 2.88 18.97 4.94
CA GLY A 29 3.19 19.18 6.35
C GLY A 29 3.92 20.51 6.58
N ASN A 30 4.90 20.85 5.73
CA ASN A 30 5.59 22.14 5.80
C ASN A 30 4.67 23.33 5.51
N ALA A 31 3.59 23.13 4.74
CA ALA A 31 2.56 24.14 4.51
C ALA A 31 1.55 24.27 5.68
N GLY A 32 1.76 23.55 6.79
CA GLY A 32 0.93 23.61 7.99
C GLY A 32 -0.30 22.70 7.96
N TRP A 33 -0.32 21.70 7.07
CA TRP A 33 -1.37 20.68 7.04
C TRP A 33 -1.07 19.56 8.05
N ASP A 34 -2.13 19.00 8.62
CA ASP A 34 -2.08 17.75 9.38
C ASP A 34 -2.22 16.57 8.40
N VAL A 35 -1.10 15.93 8.08
CA VAL A 35 -1.02 14.92 7.02
C VAL A 35 -0.83 13.54 7.62
N LEU A 36 -1.71 12.61 7.23
CA LEU A 36 -1.56 11.19 7.51
C LEU A 36 -1.35 10.42 6.19
N VAL A 37 -0.33 9.58 6.13
CA VAL A 37 -0.06 8.68 5.01
C VAL A 37 -0.30 7.26 5.48
N CYS A 38 -1.24 6.56 4.84
CA CYS A 38 -1.54 5.16 5.11
C CYS A 38 -1.18 4.31 3.89
N GLY A 39 -0.42 3.24 4.11
CA GLY A 39 -0.12 2.29 3.03
C GLY A 39 0.36 0.95 3.54
N SER A 40 0.73 0.07 2.61
CA SER A 40 1.16 -1.29 2.97
C SER A 40 2.55 -1.27 3.60
N THR A 41 2.73 -2.07 4.65
CA THR A 41 4.06 -2.38 5.20
C THR A 41 4.82 -3.35 4.28
N PRO A 42 6.09 -3.08 3.94
CA PRO A 42 6.92 -4.02 3.20
C PRO A 42 7.35 -5.23 4.04
N THR A 43 7.38 -5.12 5.37
CA THR A 43 7.88 -6.15 6.28
C THR A 43 6.79 -7.04 6.87
N GLY A 44 5.52 -6.74 6.57
CA GLY A 44 4.36 -7.43 7.16
C GLY A 44 4.03 -7.01 8.60
N LYS A 45 4.84 -6.14 9.22
CA LYS A 45 4.60 -5.61 10.57
C LYS A 45 4.06 -4.18 10.50
N VAL A 46 3.08 -3.88 11.34
CA VAL A 46 2.57 -2.51 11.49
C VAL A 46 3.68 -1.65 12.08
N ASP A 47 3.89 -0.49 11.50
CA ASP A 47 4.85 0.47 12.00
C ASP A 47 4.40 1.90 11.73
N LYS A 48 4.90 2.82 12.55
CA LYS A 48 4.58 4.23 12.48
C LYS A 48 5.85 5.04 12.54
N PHE A 49 5.93 6.06 11.70
CA PHE A 49 7.03 7.02 11.72
C PHE A 49 6.55 8.37 11.20
N SER A 50 7.33 9.40 11.42
CA SER A 50 7.02 10.77 10.98
C SER A 50 8.12 11.31 10.08
N ILE A 51 7.73 12.09 9.06
CA ILE A 51 8.66 12.86 8.23
C ILE A 51 8.20 14.32 8.25
N GLY A 52 9.00 15.18 8.88
CA GLY A 52 8.59 16.56 9.16
C GLY A 52 7.31 16.59 10.01
N TYR A 53 6.28 17.25 9.51
CA TYR A 53 4.95 17.35 10.15
C TYR A 53 3.94 16.31 9.64
N ALA A 54 4.36 15.38 8.77
CA ALA A 54 3.50 14.31 8.28
C ALA A 54 3.70 13.02 9.09
N ASN A 55 2.58 12.37 9.43
CA ASN A 55 2.55 11.06 10.08
C ASN A 55 2.38 9.96 9.03
N ILE A 56 3.13 8.88 9.16
CA ILE A 56 3.07 7.72 8.28
C ILE A 56 2.69 6.50 9.11
N GLU A 57 1.61 5.84 8.71
CA GLU A 57 1.14 4.59 9.27
C GLU A 57 1.20 3.49 8.20
N ARG A 58 2.11 2.55 8.39
CA ARG A 58 2.22 1.37 7.53
C ARG A 58 1.43 0.24 8.16
N LEU A 59 0.39 -0.18 7.44
CA LEU A 59 -0.55 -1.19 7.90
C LEU A 59 -0.21 -2.55 7.29
N GLN A 60 -0.47 -3.60 8.06
CA GLN A 60 -0.45 -4.96 7.54
C GLN A 60 -1.71 -5.18 6.68
N ILE A 61 -1.60 -4.84 5.39
CA ILE A 61 -2.70 -5.03 4.45
C ILE A 61 -2.71 -6.49 4.00
N LYS A 62 -3.77 -7.22 4.36
CA LYS A 62 -4.02 -8.56 3.81
C LYS A 62 -4.33 -8.41 2.31
N TYR A 63 -3.55 -9.05 1.46
CA TYR A 63 -3.84 -9.11 0.02
C TYR A 63 -5.23 -9.72 -0.19
N VAL A 64 -6.16 -8.92 -0.71
CA VAL A 64 -7.45 -9.43 -1.15
C VAL A 64 -7.23 -10.14 -2.48
N ILE A 65 -7.16 -11.46 -2.45
CA ILE A 65 -6.99 -12.25 -3.67
C ILE A 65 -8.32 -12.20 -4.43
N ASN A 66 -8.32 -11.51 -5.58
CA ASN A 66 -9.48 -11.47 -6.45
C ASN A 66 -9.78 -12.88 -6.99
N GLN A 67 -11.02 -13.35 -6.80
CA GLN A 67 -11.50 -14.66 -7.29
C GLN A 67 -11.21 -14.86 -8.79
N ARG A 68 -11.22 -13.79 -9.58
CA ARG A 68 -10.91 -13.81 -11.01
C ARG A 68 -9.45 -14.21 -11.29
N LEU A 69 -8.52 -13.79 -10.44
CA LEU A 69 -7.09 -14.12 -10.53
C LEU A 69 -6.86 -15.60 -10.17
N ILE A 70 -7.51 -16.09 -9.11
CA ILE A 70 -7.49 -17.51 -8.73
C ILE A 70 -8.06 -18.37 -9.86
N ALA A 71 -9.23 -18.01 -10.40
CA ALA A 71 -9.85 -18.74 -11.49
C ALA A 71 -8.93 -18.80 -12.74
N LYS A 72 -8.22 -17.71 -13.06
CA LYS A 72 -7.26 -17.68 -14.17
C LYS A 72 -6.06 -18.60 -13.93
N LEU A 73 -5.51 -18.60 -12.71
CA LEU A 73 -4.43 -19.50 -12.31
C LEU A 73 -4.86 -20.98 -12.38
N LEU A 74 -6.02 -21.31 -11.80
CA LEU A 74 -6.58 -22.67 -11.81
C LEU A 74 -6.87 -23.19 -13.23
N ARG A 75 -7.34 -22.33 -14.14
CA ARG A 75 -7.53 -22.70 -15.56
C ARG A 75 -6.20 -23.01 -16.24
N LYS A 76 -5.14 -22.24 -15.93
CA LYS A 76 -3.81 -22.42 -16.52
C LYS A 76 -3.14 -23.69 -16.01
N SER A 77 -3.26 -23.99 -14.71
CA SER A 77 -2.74 -25.22 -14.12
C SER A 77 -3.45 -26.47 -14.65
N ARG A 78 -4.79 -26.46 -14.75
CA ARG A 78 -5.56 -27.58 -15.34
C ARG A 78 -5.13 -27.88 -16.78
N ARG A 79 -4.88 -26.85 -17.60
CA ARG A 79 -4.38 -27.05 -18.98
C ARG A 79 -3.00 -27.68 -19.02
N ARG A 80 -2.09 -27.31 -18.10
CA ARG A 80 -0.76 -27.92 -18.02
C ARG A 80 -0.82 -29.37 -17.54
N LEU A 81 -1.63 -29.64 -16.52
CA LEU A 81 -1.83 -31.00 -16.00
C LEU A 81 -2.40 -31.95 -17.06
N ARG A 82 -3.39 -31.51 -17.85
CA ARG A 82 -3.90 -32.32 -18.98
C ARG A 82 -2.81 -32.66 -19.99
N LYS A 83 -2.00 -31.67 -20.39
CA LYS A 83 -0.91 -31.90 -21.33
C LYS A 83 0.14 -32.90 -20.82
N ILE A 84 0.41 -32.92 -19.52
CA ILE A 84 1.34 -33.88 -18.91
C ILE A 84 0.73 -35.28 -18.89
N LEU A 85 -0.58 -35.40 -18.63
CA LEU A 85 -1.29 -36.69 -18.59
C LEU A 85 -1.52 -37.32 -19.97
N GLU A 86 -1.49 -36.52 -21.03
CA GLU A 86 -1.64 -36.96 -22.43
C GLU A 86 -0.29 -37.31 -23.11
N THR A 87 0.84 -37.15 -22.39
CA THR A 87 2.19 -37.63 -22.78
C THR A 87 2.57 -38.84 -21.95
#